data_AF-A0A397SJ10-F1
#
_entry.id   AF-A0A397SJ10-F1
#
_cell.length_a   1.000
_cell.length_b   1.000
_cell.length_c   1.000
_cell.angle_alpha   90.00
_cell.angle_beta   90.00
_cell.angle_gamma   90.00
#
_symmetry.space_group_name_H-M   'P 1'
#
loop_
_entity.id
_entity.type
_entity.pdbx_description
1 polymer ?
#
loop_
_entity_poly.entity_id
_entity_poly.type
_entity_poly.pdbx_seq_one_letter_code
_entity_poly.pdbx_strand_id
1 'polypeptide(L)'
;MHYAETNIVPDALEAEYPQNINFEDLPNRVNNIKDDLLDIINGKPKSWFRNLALSIYYEVGPRKARSPMVLMGRIDHLRSGYYGPKGEMIIAKTLSRLFLETNILTSENSKPQTPVEFLHEVLIPETIVRLISQDKKNLSLKEARKIMRESSDYGLYKYGDD
;
A
#
# COMPACT_ATOMS: atom_id res chain seq x y z
N MET A 1 18.19 -15.90 -8.71
CA MET A 1 17.59 -15.94 -10.06
C MET A 1 16.83 -17.25 -10.32
N HIS A 2 17.43 -18.45 -10.16
CA HIS A 2 16.75 -19.73 -10.44
C HIS A 2 15.41 -20.01 -9.69
N TYR A 3 15.25 -19.66 -8.41
CA TYR A 3 14.00 -19.93 -7.67
C TYR A 3 12.82 -19.09 -8.16
N ALA A 4 13.07 -17.82 -8.50
CA ALA A 4 12.02 -16.90 -8.94
C ALA A 4 11.48 -17.27 -10.33
N GLU A 5 12.36 -17.68 -11.25
CA GLU A 5 11.96 -18.12 -12.59
C GLU A 5 11.19 -19.45 -12.58
N THR A 6 11.46 -20.31 -11.59
CA THR A 6 10.85 -21.65 -11.51
C THR A 6 9.49 -21.66 -10.81
N ASN A 7 9.27 -20.77 -9.83
CA ASN A 7 8.04 -20.78 -9.01
C ASN A 7 7.25 -19.45 -9.10
N ILE A 8 7.93 -18.31 -8.92
CA ILE A 8 7.26 -16.99 -8.80
C ILE A 8 6.60 -16.56 -10.11
N VAL A 9 7.27 -16.79 -11.25
CA VAL A 9 6.72 -16.40 -12.58
C VAL A 9 5.55 -17.28 -13.01
N PRO A 10 5.63 -18.63 -12.93
CA PRO A 10 4.47 -19.49 -13.22
C PRO A 10 3.25 -19.20 -12.35
N ASP A 11 3.43 -19.06 -11.03
CA ASP A 11 2.34 -18.76 -10.08
C ASP A 11 1.66 -17.42 -10.42
N ALA A 12 2.44 -16.42 -10.83
CA ALA A 12 1.92 -15.12 -11.26
C ALA A 12 1.13 -15.17 -12.57
N LEU A 13 1.50 -16.06 -13.49
CA LEU A 13 0.77 -16.29 -14.74
C LEU A 13 -0.57 -16.99 -14.46
N GLU A 14 -0.57 -18.01 -13.60
CA GLU A 14 -1.80 -18.71 -13.18
C GLU A 14 -2.75 -17.77 -12.42
N ALA A 15 -2.22 -16.90 -11.56
CA ALA A 15 -2.99 -15.89 -10.83
C ALA A 15 -3.34 -14.64 -11.68
N GLU A 16 -2.99 -14.64 -12.96
CA GLU A 16 -3.20 -13.57 -13.94
C GLU A 16 -2.68 -12.19 -13.49
N TYR A 17 -1.56 -12.12 -12.77
CA TYR A 17 -0.99 -10.84 -12.36
C TYR A 17 -0.52 -10.03 -13.58
N PRO A 18 -0.63 -8.68 -13.55
CA PRO A 18 -0.22 -7.84 -14.66
C PRO A 18 1.25 -8.08 -15.04
N GLN A 19 1.47 -8.48 -16.29
CA GLN A 19 2.83 -8.70 -16.79
C GLN A 19 3.55 -7.40 -17.12
N ASN A 20 2.86 -6.28 -17.23
CA ASN A 20 3.46 -4.95 -17.33
C ASN A 20 2.55 -3.96 -16.62
N ILE A 21 3.14 -3.09 -15.79
CA ILE A 21 2.43 -1.98 -15.17
C ILE A 21 2.80 -0.70 -15.92
N ASN A 22 1.80 0.06 -16.35
CA ASN A 22 2.03 1.39 -16.90
C ASN A 22 2.36 2.38 -15.77
N PHE A 23 3.63 2.44 -15.39
CA PHE A 23 4.10 3.33 -14.32
C PHE A 23 4.00 4.82 -14.67
N GLU A 24 4.01 5.16 -15.97
CA GLU A 24 3.83 6.55 -16.42
C GLU A 24 2.42 7.06 -16.12
N ASP A 25 1.41 6.19 -16.23
CA ASP A 25 0.01 6.53 -15.92
C ASP A 25 -0.35 6.32 -14.44
N LEU A 26 0.51 5.64 -13.65
CA LEU A 26 0.24 5.35 -12.25
C LEU A 26 -0.09 6.60 -11.41
N PRO A 27 0.58 7.75 -11.56
CA PRO A 27 0.17 8.98 -10.88
C PRO A 27 -1.27 9.42 -11.20
N ASN A 28 -1.71 9.28 -12.46
CA ASN A 28 -3.08 9.62 -12.86
C ASN A 28 -4.09 8.67 -12.20
N ARG A 29 -3.77 7.38 -12.15
CA ARG A 29 -4.60 6.39 -11.46
C ARG A 29 -4.74 6.68 -9.97
N VAL A 30 -3.66 7.10 -9.31
CA VAL A 30 -3.69 7.56 -7.90
C VAL A 30 -4.56 8.81 -7.75
N ASN A 31 -4.44 9.78 -8.67
CA ASN A 31 -5.29 10.97 -8.68
C ASN A 31 -6.77 10.63 -8.83
N ASN A 32 -7.12 9.65 -9.66
CA ASN A 32 -8.51 9.24 -9.88
C ASN A 32 -9.19 8.65 -8.64
N ILE A 33 -8.42 8.17 -7.65
CA ILE A 33 -8.94 7.67 -6.37
C ILE A 33 -8.66 8.63 -5.20
N LYS A 34 -8.22 9.86 -5.48
CA LYS A 34 -7.85 10.85 -4.46
C LYS A 34 -8.97 11.08 -3.44
N ASP A 35 -10.22 11.17 -3.91
CA ASP A 35 -11.36 11.45 -3.03
C ASP A 35 -11.62 10.30 -2.04
N ASP A 36 -11.48 9.05 -2.49
CA ASP A 36 -11.55 7.88 -1.61
C ASP A 36 -10.47 7.93 -0.51
N LEU A 37 -9.27 8.38 -0.86
CA LEU A 37 -8.14 8.50 0.08
C LEU A 37 -8.34 9.68 1.03
N LEU A 38 -8.92 10.78 0.55
CA LEU A 38 -9.28 11.93 1.35
C LEU A 38 -10.32 11.57 2.41
N ASP A 39 -11.32 10.78 2.03
CA ASP A 39 -12.28 10.22 2.98
C ASP A 39 -11.54 9.46 4.09
N ILE A 40 -10.56 8.61 3.73
CA ILE A 40 -9.79 7.82 4.71
C ILE A 40 -9.04 8.72 5.68
N ILE A 41 -8.44 9.81 5.21
CA ILE A 41 -7.80 10.84 6.06
C ILE A 41 -8.84 11.43 7.03
N ASN A 42 -10.03 11.76 6.52
CA ASN A 42 -11.16 12.29 7.29
C ASN A 42 -11.88 11.27 8.19
N GLY A 43 -11.39 10.03 8.25
CA GLY A 43 -11.94 8.98 9.12
C GLY A 43 -13.20 8.29 8.56
N LYS A 44 -13.41 8.36 7.24
CA LYS A 44 -14.54 7.76 6.52
C LYS A 44 -14.02 6.99 5.28
N PRO A 45 -14.77 6.06 4.69
CA PRO A 45 -15.31 4.88 5.38
C PRO A 45 -14.24 4.11 6.20
N LYS A 46 -14.61 2.95 6.77
CA LYS A 46 -13.68 2.11 7.55
C LYS A 46 -12.48 1.66 6.69
N SER A 47 -11.29 2.16 7.00
CA SER A 47 -10.00 1.69 6.46
C SER A 47 -9.47 0.53 7.30
N TRP A 48 -9.08 -0.57 6.64
CA TRP A 48 -8.50 -1.72 7.36
C TRP A 48 -7.09 -1.42 7.84
N PHE A 49 -6.28 -0.73 7.03
CA PHE A 49 -4.92 -0.36 7.39
C PHE A 49 -4.90 0.68 8.51
N ARG A 50 -5.82 1.67 8.48
CA ARG A 50 -6.00 2.61 9.60
C ARG A 50 -6.40 1.88 10.88
N ASN A 51 -7.33 0.93 10.81
CA ASN A 51 -7.74 0.15 11.98
C ASN A 51 -6.61 -0.72 12.52
N LEU A 52 -5.81 -1.34 11.64
CA LEU A 52 -4.62 -2.11 12.05
C LEU A 52 -3.58 -1.22 12.74
N ALA A 53 -3.29 -0.05 12.17
CA ALA A 53 -2.37 0.91 12.78
C ALA A 53 -2.89 1.35 14.14
N LEU A 54 -4.16 1.79 14.21
CA LEU A 54 -4.78 2.21 15.45
C LEU A 54 -4.74 1.10 16.51
N SER A 55 -5.11 -0.14 16.19
CA SER A 55 -5.11 -1.23 17.17
C SER A 55 -3.73 -1.45 17.78
N ILE A 56 -2.67 -1.37 16.97
CA ILE A 56 -1.29 -1.51 17.45
C ILE A 56 -0.91 -0.33 18.35
N TYR A 57 -1.20 0.90 17.92
CA TYR A 57 -0.88 2.08 18.72
C TYR A 57 -1.66 2.10 20.05
N TYR A 58 -2.90 1.61 20.08
CA TYR A 58 -3.67 1.44 21.31
C TYR A 58 -3.09 0.37 22.22
N GLU A 59 -2.64 -0.76 21.66
CA GLU A 59 -2.12 -1.89 22.44
C GLU A 59 -0.77 -1.59 23.08
N VAL A 60 0.18 -1.04 22.32
CA VAL A 60 1.58 -0.90 22.77
C VAL A 60 2.00 0.54 23.08
N GLY A 61 1.17 1.52 22.73
CA GLY A 61 1.48 2.93 22.85
C GLY A 61 2.43 3.46 21.75
N PRO A 62 2.46 4.77 21.50
CA PRO A 62 3.15 5.34 20.33
C PRO A 62 4.66 5.08 20.28
N ARG A 63 5.33 5.01 21.43
CA ARG A 63 6.78 4.77 21.48
C ARG A 63 7.13 3.35 21.05
N LYS A 64 6.39 2.35 21.56
CA LYS A 64 6.64 0.94 21.26
C LYS A 64 6.11 0.56 19.88
N ALA A 65 5.05 1.21 19.40
CA ALA A 65 4.51 1.02 18.05
C ALA A 65 5.55 1.31 16.95
N ARG A 66 6.48 2.23 17.21
CA ARG A 66 7.60 2.62 16.33
C ARG A 66 8.86 1.77 16.50
N SER A 67 8.86 0.79 17.41
CA SER A 67 10.03 -0.07 17.59
C SER A 67 10.20 -1.01 16.38
N PRO A 68 11.46 -1.33 15.99
CA PRO A 68 11.72 -2.21 14.84
C PRO A 68 10.98 -3.56 14.93
N MET A 69 10.90 -4.15 16.11
CA MET A 69 10.21 -5.43 16.33
C MET A 69 8.71 -5.33 16.02
N VAL A 70 8.04 -4.26 16.44
CA VAL A 70 6.59 -4.07 16.20
C VAL A 70 6.32 -3.65 14.76
N LEU A 71 7.24 -2.91 14.12
CA LEU A 71 7.18 -2.61 12.69
C LEU A 71 7.32 -3.89 11.85
N MET A 72 8.29 -4.74 12.19
CA MET A 72 8.50 -6.04 11.52
C MET A 72 7.24 -6.91 11.61
N GLY A 73 6.56 -6.92 12.75
CA GLY A 73 5.32 -7.70 12.94
C GLY A 73 4.14 -7.30 12.04
N ARG A 74 4.20 -6.16 11.36
CA ARG A 74 3.18 -5.71 10.40
C ARG A 74 3.68 -5.55 8.98
N ILE A 75 4.96 -5.84 8.71
CA ILE A 75 5.57 -5.59 7.39
C ILE A 75 4.90 -6.40 6.27
N ASP A 76 4.51 -7.64 6.56
CA ASP A 76 3.83 -8.53 5.61
C ASP A 76 2.46 -8.00 5.17
N HIS A 77 1.90 -7.06 5.91
CA HIS A 77 0.62 -6.44 5.59
C HIS A 77 0.79 -5.17 4.75
N LEU A 78 1.99 -4.58 4.75
CA LEU A 78 2.27 -3.29 4.12
C LEU A 78 3.03 -3.42 2.79
N ARG A 79 3.38 -4.65 2.37
CA ARG A 79 4.09 -4.92 1.11
C ARG A 79 3.30 -4.48 -0.12
N SER A 80 4.01 -4.06 -1.15
CA SER A 80 3.43 -3.43 -2.35
C SER A 80 2.68 -4.36 -3.32
N GLY A 81 2.58 -5.67 -3.06
CA GLY A 81 2.06 -6.64 -4.02
C GLY A 81 2.79 -6.61 -5.36
N TYR A 82 2.11 -6.98 -6.45
CA TYR A 82 2.70 -6.98 -7.79
C TYR A 82 3.13 -5.59 -8.29
N TYR A 83 2.75 -4.50 -7.63
CA TYR A 83 3.28 -3.16 -7.94
C TYR A 83 4.77 -3.02 -7.61
N GLY A 84 5.28 -3.84 -6.68
CA GLY A 84 6.68 -3.85 -6.28
C GLY A 84 7.21 -2.53 -5.70
N PRO A 85 8.51 -2.49 -5.32
CA PRO A 85 9.14 -1.29 -4.77
C PRO A 85 9.06 -0.06 -5.70
N LYS A 86 9.21 -0.25 -7.02
CA LYS A 86 9.05 0.83 -8.00
C LYS A 86 7.67 1.49 -7.96
N GLY A 87 6.61 0.68 -7.93
CA GLY A 87 5.24 1.18 -7.82
C GLY A 87 4.98 1.88 -6.50
N GLU A 88 5.48 1.31 -5.39
CA GLU A 88 5.40 1.93 -4.06
C GLU A 88 6.04 3.32 -4.04
N MET A 89 7.24 3.47 -4.62
CA MET A 89 7.94 4.75 -4.71
C MET A 89 7.12 5.81 -5.46
N ILE A 90 6.55 5.45 -6.62
CA ILE A 90 5.74 6.37 -7.44
C ILE A 90 4.46 6.77 -6.70
N ILE A 91 3.80 5.81 -6.05
CA ILE A 91 2.61 6.06 -5.22
C ILE A 91 2.95 6.98 -4.05
N ALA A 92 4.02 6.69 -3.29
CA ALA A 92 4.46 7.48 -2.15
C ALA A 92 4.75 8.93 -2.55
N LYS A 93 5.45 9.15 -3.68
CA LYS A 93 5.75 10.48 -4.22
C LYS A 93 4.47 11.22 -4.64
N THR A 94 3.54 10.52 -5.29
CA THR A 94 2.27 11.11 -5.73
C THR A 94 1.41 11.51 -4.53
N LEU A 95 1.27 10.64 -3.54
CA LEU A 95 0.51 10.91 -2.32
C LEU A 95 1.16 12.02 -1.47
N SER A 96 2.50 12.06 -1.40
CA SER A 96 3.22 13.15 -0.73
C SER A 96 2.87 14.51 -1.33
N ARG A 97 2.90 14.62 -2.67
CA ARG A 97 2.48 15.84 -3.39
C ARG A 97 1.02 16.18 -3.15
N LEU A 98 0.16 15.17 -3.16
CA LEU A 98 -1.29 15.38 -3.01
C LEU A 98 -1.70 15.79 -1.61
N PHE A 99 -1.05 15.26 -0.58
CA PHE A 99 -1.55 15.35 0.79
C PHE A 99 -0.58 15.94 1.81
N LEU A 100 0.73 15.71 1.69
CA LEU A 100 1.72 16.30 2.61
C LEU A 100 2.08 17.72 2.18
N GLU A 101 2.49 17.91 0.93
CA GLU A 101 2.92 19.22 0.40
C GLU A 101 1.78 20.26 0.37
N THR A 102 0.54 19.79 0.28
CA THR A 102 -0.69 20.60 0.31
C THR A 102 -1.25 20.82 1.72
N ASN A 103 -0.61 20.25 2.76
CA ASN A 103 -1.08 20.27 4.15
C ASN A 103 -2.49 19.70 4.38
N ILE A 104 -2.96 18.78 3.52
CA ILE A 104 -4.22 18.06 3.73
C ILE A 104 -4.04 16.99 4.81
N LEU A 105 -2.94 16.23 4.78
CA LEU A 105 -2.56 15.28 5.81
C LEU A 105 -1.68 15.98 6.84
N THR A 106 -2.22 16.19 8.03
CA THR A 106 -1.61 16.98 9.10
C THR A 106 -1.41 16.13 10.34
N SER A 107 -0.61 16.63 11.29
CA SER A 107 -0.44 15.99 12.58
C SER A 107 -1.73 15.90 13.40
N GLU A 108 -2.80 16.58 13.02
CA GLU A 108 -4.09 16.49 13.70
C GLU A 108 -4.90 15.29 13.21
N ASN A 109 -5.05 15.13 11.90
CA ASN A 109 -5.85 14.06 11.30
C ASN A 109 -5.09 12.73 11.12
N SER A 110 -3.75 12.74 11.28
CA SER A 110 -2.91 11.54 11.27
C SER A 110 -2.76 10.86 12.63
N LYS A 111 -3.24 11.46 13.73
CA LYS A 111 -3.02 10.90 15.08
C LYS A 111 -3.53 9.45 15.19
N PRO A 112 -2.80 8.58 15.92
CA PRO A 112 -1.60 8.84 16.75
C PRO A 112 -0.26 8.82 15.99
N GLN A 113 -0.30 8.59 14.68
CA GLN A 113 0.84 8.56 13.79
C GLN A 113 1.28 9.99 13.41
N THR A 114 2.52 10.15 12.97
CA THR A 114 2.92 11.33 12.18
C THR A 114 2.29 11.29 10.79
N PRO A 115 2.22 12.41 10.04
CA PRO A 115 1.74 12.40 8.66
C PRO A 115 2.49 11.42 7.76
N VAL A 116 3.81 11.30 7.93
CA VAL A 116 4.65 10.36 7.16
C VAL A 116 4.34 8.91 7.55
N GLU A 117 4.19 8.62 8.84
CA GLU A 117 3.79 7.27 9.31
C GLU A 117 2.40 6.89 8.77
N PHE A 118 1.44 7.81 8.79
CA PHE A 118 0.11 7.57 8.23
C PHE A 118 0.15 7.36 6.71
N LEU A 119 1.00 8.08 5.99
CA LEU A 119 1.24 7.87 4.56
C LEU A 119 1.66 6.41 4.29
N HIS A 120 2.70 5.93 5.00
CA HIS A 120 3.27 4.61 4.77
C HIS A 120 2.42 3.46 5.31
N GLU A 121 1.83 3.61 6.50
CA GLU A 121 1.08 2.53 7.14
C GLU A 121 -0.39 2.49 6.72
N VAL A 122 -0.92 3.56 6.10
CA VAL A 122 -2.34 3.65 5.72
C VAL A 122 -2.52 4.01 4.25
N LEU A 123 -2.07 5.18 3.78
CA LEU A 123 -2.47 5.66 2.46
C LEU A 123 -1.83 4.88 1.31
N ILE A 124 -0.55 4.54 1.40
CA ILE A 124 0.14 3.71 0.41
C ILE A 124 -0.56 2.34 0.27
N PRO A 125 -0.75 1.54 1.34
CA PRO A 125 -1.40 0.24 1.19
C PRO A 125 -2.89 0.35 0.80
N GLU A 126 -3.63 1.36 1.25
CA GLU A 126 -5.01 1.61 0.76
C GLU A 126 -5.03 1.91 -0.75
N THR A 127 -4.07 2.69 -1.24
CA THR A 127 -3.92 3.00 -2.66
C THR A 127 -3.64 1.74 -3.46
N ILE A 128 -2.66 0.94 -3.04
CA ILE A 128 -2.27 -0.29 -3.73
C ILE A 128 -3.45 -1.27 -3.81
N VAL A 129 -4.19 -1.47 -2.71
CA VAL A 129 -5.35 -2.36 -2.71
C VAL A 129 -6.45 -1.89 -3.66
N ARG A 130 -6.71 -0.57 -3.72
CA ARG A 130 -7.71 0.00 -4.65
C ARG A 130 -7.30 -0.16 -6.10
N LEU A 131 -6.02 0.05 -6.40
CA LEU A 131 -5.47 -0.17 -7.73
C LEU A 131 -5.56 -1.65 -8.12
N ILE A 132 -5.23 -2.56 -7.21
CA ILE A 132 -5.36 -4.01 -7.44
C ILE A 132 -6.82 -4.41 -7.66
N SER A 133 -7.75 -3.83 -6.90
CA SER A 133 -9.18 -4.04 -7.09
C SER A 133 -9.60 -3.64 -8.51
N GLN A 134 -9.20 -2.46 -8.97
CA GLN A 134 -9.48 -1.98 -10.34
C GLN A 134 -8.89 -2.91 -11.41
N ASP A 135 -7.62 -3.30 -11.27
CA ASP A 135 -6.93 -4.20 -12.21
C ASP A 135 -7.61 -5.56 -12.34
N LYS A 136 -8.27 -6.00 -11.26
CA LYS A 136 -8.97 -7.30 -11.18
C LYS A 136 -10.48 -7.18 -11.38
N LYS A 137 -10.93 -6.17 -12.15
CA LYS A 137 -12.35 -5.95 -12.48
C LYS A 137 -13.21 -5.57 -11.25
N ASN A 138 -12.68 -4.70 -10.40
CA ASN A 138 -13.33 -4.16 -9.20
C ASN A 138 -13.68 -5.22 -8.14
N LEU A 139 -12.71 -6.09 -7.81
CA LEU A 139 -12.86 -7.03 -6.67
C LEU A 139 -13.08 -6.30 -5.35
N SER A 140 -13.59 -7.01 -4.34
CA SER A 140 -13.67 -6.45 -3.00
C SER A 140 -12.29 -6.07 -2.46
N LEU A 141 -12.20 -5.02 -1.64
CA LEU A 141 -10.92 -4.62 -1.02
C LEU A 141 -10.30 -5.73 -0.16
N LYS A 142 -11.12 -6.67 0.34
CA LYS A 142 -10.64 -7.85 1.08
C LYS A 142 -9.90 -8.82 0.15
N GLU A 143 -10.45 -9.11 -1.02
CA GLU A 143 -9.82 -9.97 -2.03
C GLU A 143 -8.59 -9.29 -2.63
N ALA A 144 -8.67 -8.00 -2.92
CA ALA A 144 -7.52 -7.24 -3.41
C ALA A 144 -6.36 -7.21 -2.39
N ARG A 145 -6.65 -7.13 -1.07
CA ARG A 145 -5.63 -7.30 -0.02
C ARG A 145 -5.00 -8.68 -0.01
N LYS A 146 -5.78 -9.73 -0.30
CA LYS A 146 -5.24 -11.10 -0.41
C LYS A 146 -4.25 -11.17 -1.58
N ILE A 147 -4.64 -10.65 -2.74
CA ILE A 147 -3.77 -10.57 -3.92
C ILE A 147 -2.52 -9.73 -3.64
N MET A 148 -2.64 -8.58 -2.97
CA MET A 148 -1.51 -7.75 -2.56
C MET A 148 -0.47 -8.56 -1.76
N ARG A 149 -0.91 -9.40 -0.81
CA ARG A 149 0.01 -10.25 -0.04
C ARG A 149 0.63 -11.34 -0.90
N GLU A 150 -0.20 -12.08 -1.66
CA GLU A 150 0.22 -13.23 -2.46
C GLU A 150 1.14 -12.84 -3.64
N SER A 151 1.02 -11.60 -4.12
CA SER A 151 1.82 -11.09 -5.25
C SER A 151 3.07 -10.30 -4.85
N SER A 152 3.37 -10.20 -3.55
CA SER A 152 4.48 -9.37 -3.06
C SER A 152 5.84 -9.83 -3.56
N ASP A 153 6.11 -11.14 -3.54
CA ASP A 153 7.39 -11.68 -4.00
C ASP A 153 7.54 -11.54 -5.53
N TYR A 154 6.44 -11.62 -6.28
CA TYR A 154 6.41 -11.32 -7.71
C TYR A 154 6.73 -9.86 -8.00
N GLY A 155 6.12 -8.92 -7.28
CA GLY A 155 6.40 -7.50 -7.44
C GLY A 155 7.84 -7.15 -7.08
N LEU A 156 8.39 -7.77 -6.03
CA LEU A 156 9.79 -7.61 -5.66
C LEU A 156 10.73 -8.16 -6.75
N TYR A 157 10.48 -9.36 -7.25
CA TYR A 157 11.28 -9.94 -8.32
C TYR A 157 11.26 -9.08 -9.59
N LYS A 158 10.09 -8.54 -9.94
CA LYS A 158 9.89 -7.84 -11.22
C LYS A 158 10.32 -6.38 -11.20
N TYR A 159 10.15 -5.72 -10.06
CA TYR A 159 10.31 -4.26 -9.93
C TYR A 159 11.12 -3.86 -8.69
N GLY A 160 11.95 -4.77 -8.17
CA GLY A 160 12.81 -4.54 -7.01
C GLY A 160 14.25 -4.12 -7.34
N ASP A 161 14.71 -4.39 -8.57
CA ASP A 161 16.03 -3.98 -9.06
C ASP A 161 15.88 -2.73 -9.95
N ASP A 162 15.82 -1.54 -9.33
CA ASP A 162 16.17 -0.25 -9.97
C ASP A 162 17.40 0.33 -9.25
#